data_AF-A0A7S7TRF8-F1
#
_entry.id   AF-A0A7S7TRF8-F1
#
_cell.length_a   1.000
_cell.length_b   1.000
_cell.length_c   1.000
_cell.angle_alpha   90.00
_cell.angle_beta   90.00
_cell.angle_gamma   90.00
#
_symmetry.space_group_name_H-M   'P 1'
#
loop_
_entity.id
_entity.type
_entity.pdbx_description
1 polymer ?
#
loop_
_entity_poly.entity_id
_entity_poly.type
_entity_poly.pdbx_seq_one_letter_code
_entity_poly.pdbx_strand_id
1 'polypeptide(L)'
;MDSFELNKILGAVLGTCIVVLVMSFAASAKFAPKLPEKPGFEIAVKEESHGGGGEAAAAASEPIEKLLQTASVEKGAAAAKKCQACHTFEKGGPNRVGPNLYGVVGEKKGEGRGFNFSAAMKGKGGDWSFDDLNKFLTNPKGFIPGTAMGFAGVPKDSERADIIAYLNSNSEHPAPLPTASK
;
A
#
# COMPACT_ATOMS: atom_id res chain seq x y z
N MET A 1 51.65 -23.52 2.33
CA MET A 1 51.30 -22.58 1.23
C MET A 1 52.30 -21.46 1.33
N ASP A 2 53.17 -21.32 0.35
CA ASP A 2 54.31 -20.42 0.48
C ASP A 2 53.86 -18.96 0.32
N SER A 3 54.53 -18.04 1.01
CA SER A 3 54.15 -16.62 1.05
C SER A 3 54.01 -15.99 -0.33
N PHE A 4 54.73 -16.53 -1.33
CA PHE A 4 54.63 -16.11 -2.72
C PHE A 4 53.27 -16.45 -3.35
N GLU A 5 52.75 -17.66 -3.14
CA GLU A 5 51.44 -18.06 -3.65
C GLU A 5 50.30 -17.35 -2.89
N LEU A 6 50.47 -17.11 -1.59
CA LEU A 6 49.51 -16.31 -0.81
C LEU A 6 49.43 -14.86 -1.29
N ASN A 7 50.57 -14.20 -1.56
CA ASN A 7 50.59 -12.85 -2.12
C ASN A 7 49.97 -12.79 -3.51
N LYS A 8 50.16 -13.82 -4.33
CA LYS A 8 49.58 -13.89 -5.68
C LYS A 8 48.06 -14.01 -5.64
N ILE A 9 47.54 -14.85 -4.74
CA ILE A 9 46.09 -15.00 -4.52
C ILE A 9 45.51 -13.70 -3.97
N LEU A 10 46.15 -13.10 -2.97
CA LEU A 10 45.67 -11.86 -2.36
C LEU A 10 45.68 -10.70 -3.37
N GLY A 11 46.71 -10.62 -4.22
CA GLY A 11 46.79 -9.65 -5.31
C GLY A 11 45.73 -9.87 -6.39
N ALA A 12 45.41 -11.13 -6.72
CA ALA A 12 44.31 -11.43 -7.65
C ALA A 12 42.96 -11.00 -7.09
N VAL A 13 42.68 -11.29 -5.81
CA VAL A 13 41.43 -10.89 -5.14
C VAL A 13 41.31 -9.36 -5.08
N LEU A 14 42.35 -8.67 -4.63
CA LEU A 14 42.38 -7.20 -4.60
C LEU A 14 42.21 -6.60 -5.99
N GLY A 15 42.89 -7.15 -7.00
CA GLY A 15 42.77 -6.72 -8.39
C GLY A 15 41.34 -6.87 -8.91
N THR A 16 40.69 -8.01 -8.67
CA THR A 16 39.29 -8.22 -9.05
C THR A 16 38.36 -7.26 -8.33
N CYS A 17 38.54 -7.04 -7.02
CA CYS A 17 37.73 -6.10 -6.25
C CYS A 17 37.85 -4.66 -6.78
N ILE A 18 39.07 -4.22 -7.12
CA ILE A 18 39.31 -2.89 -7.69
C ILE A 18 38.64 -2.75 -9.05
N VAL A 19 38.74 -3.77 -9.91
CA VAL A 19 38.09 -3.74 -11.24
C VAL A 19 36.56 -3.66 -11.09
N VAL A 20 35.96 -4.45 -10.20
CA VAL A 20 34.50 -4.39 -9.93
C VAL A 20 34.10 -3.02 -9.40
N LEU A 21 34.87 -2.44 -8.49
CA LEU A 21 34.59 -1.12 -7.92
C LEU A 21 34.68 -0.01 -8.97
N VAL A 22 35.71 -0.05 -9.84
CA VAL A 22 35.87 0.90 -10.95
C VAL A 22 34.73 0.78 -11.95
N MET A 23 34.32 -0.44 -12.31
CA MET A 23 33.17 -0.66 -13.19
C MET A 23 31.87 -0.16 -12.57
N SER A 24 31.65 -0.40 -11.27
CA SER A 24 30.48 0.11 -10.55
C SER A 24 30.45 1.63 -10.52
N PHE A 25 31.59 2.29 -10.25
CA PHE A 25 31.66 3.75 -10.22
C PHE A 25 31.45 4.36 -11.61
N ALA A 26 32.05 3.78 -12.65
CA ALA A 26 31.85 4.20 -14.03
C ALA A 26 30.38 4.03 -14.47
N ALA A 27 29.74 2.93 -14.06
CA ALA A 27 28.31 2.72 -14.29
C ALA A 27 27.46 3.75 -13.53
N SER A 28 27.74 4.00 -12.25
CA SER A 28 27.05 5.04 -11.47
C SER A 28 27.21 6.43 -12.08
N ALA A 29 28.36 6.77 -12.64
CA ALA A 29 28.60 8.06 -13.29
C ALA A 29 27.88 8.18 -14.65
N LYS A 30 27.81 7.10 -15.43
CA LYS A 30 27.15 7.09 -16.75
C LYS A 30 25.63 6.98 -16.66
N PHE A 31 25.13 6.23 -15.69
CA PHE A 31 23.71 5.94 -15.49
C PHE A 31 23.13 6.68 -14.27
N ALA A 32 23.79 7.76 -13.83
CA ALA A 32 23.28 8.60 -12.76
C ALA A 32 21.86 9.06 -13.12
N PRO A 33 20.83 8.66 -12.35
CA PRO A 33 19.48 9.11 -12.61
C PRO A 33 19.45 10.63 -12.45
N LYS A 34 18.97 11.34 -13.47
CA LYS A 34 18.76 12.79 -13.37
C LYS A 34 17.64 13.03 -12.37
N LEU A 35 18.02 13.26 -11.12
CA LEU A 35 17.10 13.69 -10.08
C LEU A 35 16.53 15.06 -10.52
N PRO A 36 15.20 15.22 -10.58
CA PRO A 36 14.61 16.50 -10.89
C PRO A 36 14.99 17.51 -9.80
N GLU A 37 15.43 18.72 -10.19
CA GLU A 37 15.77 19.81 -9.27
C GLU A 37 14.60 20.23 -8.37
N LYS A 38 13.38 19.82 -8.71
CA LYS A 38 12.19 19.98 -7.89
C LYS A 38 11.58 18.60 -7.69
N PRO A 39 11.62 18.05 -6.46
CA PRO A 39 10.78 16.94 -6.10
C PRO A 39 9.33 17.29 -6.46
N GLY A 40 8.64 16.40 -7.18
CA GLY A 40 7.21 16.53 -7.38
C GLY A 40 6.53 16.41 -6.02
N PHE A 41 6.25 17.57 -5.41
CA PHE A 41 5.68 17.81 -4.08
C PHE A 41 6.64 17.59 -2.89
N GLU A 42 6.96 18.69 -2.19
CA GLU A 42 7.48 18.66 -0.83
C GLU A 42 6.43 18.05 0.10
N ILE A 43 6.66 16.82 0.54
CA ILE A 43 6.12 16.35 1.80
C ILE A 43 7.22 16.63 2.81
N ALA A 44 7.02 17.63 3.66
CA ALA A 44 7.87 17.88 4.81
C ALA A 44 7.66 16.74 5.84
N VAL A 45 8.33 15.60 5.64
CA VAL A 45 8.70 14.70 6.73
C VAL A 45 10.18 14.93 6.98
N LYS A 46 10.46 15.70 8.02
CA LYS A 46 11.80 15.81 8.60
C LYS A 46 12.22 14.40 9.02
N GLU A 47 13.35 13.92 8.50
CA GLU A 47 14.01 12.75 9.02
C GLU A 47 14.39 13.00 10.48
N GLU A 48 13.86 12.20 11.40
CA GLU A 48 14.55 11.90 12.66
C GLU A 48 14.63 10.38 12.85
N SER A 49 15.75 10.00 13.43
CA SER A 49 16.32 8.66 13.57
C SER A 49 15.44 7.66 14.31
N HIS A 50 15.74 6.38 14.08
CA HIS A 50 15.35 5.24 14.92
C HIS A 50 15.22 5.58 16.42
N GLY A 51 14.06 5.27 17.00
CA GLY A 51 13.91 5.13 18.44
C GLY A 51 12.52 5.43 18.97
N GLY A 52 11.80 4.39 19.40
CA GLY A 52 10.76 4.50 20.42
C GLY A 52 9.37 4.88 19.95
N GLY A 53 8.38 4.12 20.44
CA GLY A 53 6.98 4.24 20.09
C GLY A 53 6.38 5.62 20.32
N GLY A 54 5.46 5.96 19.44
CA GLY A 54 4.66 7.16 19.48
C GLY A 54 3.74 7.11 18.27
N GLU A 55 2.48 6.79 18.54
CA GLU A 55 1.36 6.86 17.61
C GLU A 55 1.33 8.27 16.99
N ALA A 56 1.93 8.40 15.80
CA ALA A 56 1.94 9.66 15.07
C ALA A 56 0.59 9.80 14.37
N ALA A 57 -0.32 10.51 15.04
CA ALA A 57 -1.59 10.96 14.49
C ALA A 57 -1.36 11.62 13.13
N ALA A 58 -1.90 10.98 12.09
CA ALA A 58 -1.96 11.54 10.75
C ALA A 58 -2.66 12.90 10.80
N ALA A 59 -2.16 13.84 9.98
CA ALA A 59 -2.80 15.13 9.72
C ALA A 59 -4.32 14.94 9.55
N ALA A 60 -5.12 15.82 10.15
CA ALA A 60 -6.57 15.70 10.23
C ALA A 60 -7.21 15.68 8.83
N SER A 61 -7.30 14.49 8.22
CA SER A 61 -8.22 14.20 7.14
C SER A 61 -9.63 14.45 7.67
N GLU A 62 -10.49 15.05 6.86
CA GLU A 62 -11.90 15.14 7.26
C GLU A 62 -12.42 13.73 7.61
N PRO A 63 -13.24 13.58 8.67
CA PRO A 63 -13.80 12.29 9.03
C PRO A 63 -14.48 11.65 7.83
N ILE A 64 -14.26 10.35 7.62
CA ILE A 64 -14.79 9.64 6.46
C ILE A 64 -16.31 9.74 6.39
N GLU A 65 -16.97 9.87 7.54
CA GLU A 65 -18.40 10.06 7.70
C GLU A 65 -18.90 11.32 7.01
N LYS A 66 -18.11 12.40 7.05
CA LYS A 66 -18.43 13.67 6.38
C LYS A 66 -18.21 13.56 4.87
N LEU A 67 -17.08 12.96 4.47
CA LEU A 67 -16.74 12.79 3.06
C LEU A 67 -17.76 11.90 2.33
N LEU A 68 -18.24 10.84 2.99
CA LEU A 68 -19.26 9.94 2.44
C LEU A 68 -20.61 10.61 2.14
N GLN A 69 -20.95 11.73 2.80
CA GLN A 69 -22.18 12.48 2.49
C GLN A 69 -22.16 13.14 1.11
N THR A 70 -20.96 13.34 0.55
CA THR A 70 -20.76 14.01 -0.75
C THR A 70 -20.04 13.12 -1.77
N ALA A 71 -19.81 11.85 -1.43
CA ALA A 71 -19.16 10.89 -2.28
C ALA A 71 -20.03 10.51 -3.49
N SER A 72 -19.41 10.26 -4.64
CA SER A 72 -20.07 9.80 -5.87
C SER A 72 -19.70 8.37 -6.18
N VAL A 73 -20.72 7.53 -6.33
CA VAL A 73 -20.58 6.12 -6.72
C VAL A 73 -19.97 6.00 -8.12
N GLU A 74 -20.32 6.90 -9.05
CA GLU A 74 -19.80 6.91 -10.41
C GLU A 74 -18.30 7.25 -10.45
N LYS A 75 -17.89 8.27 -9.69
CA LYS A 75 -16.45 8.60 -9.53
C LYS A 75 -15.72 7.46 -8.82
N GLY A 76 -16.37 6.82 -7.85
CA GLY A 76 -15.87 5.65 -7.14
C GLY A 76 -15.61 4.48 -8.06
N ALA A 77 -16.55 4.17 -8.96
CA ALA A 77 -16.41 3.13 -9.96
C ALA A 77 -15.23 3.42 -10.92
N ALA A 78 -15.04 4.68 -11.32
CA ALA A 78 -13.92 5.09 -12.15
C ALA A 78 -12.58 4.94 -11.40
N ALA A 79 -12.52 5.33 -10.13
CA ALA A 79 -11.33 5.21 -9.29
C ALA A 79 -10.99 3.75 -8.95
N ALA A 80 -12.00 2.91 -8.71
CA ALA A 80 -11.88 1.48 -8.41
C ALA A 80 -11.30 0.66 -9.57
N LYS A 81 -11.18 1.23 -10.78
CA LYS A 81 -10.43 0.63 -11.90
C LYS A 81 -8.99 0.27 -11.51
N LYS A 82 -8.37 0.99 -10.57
CA LYS A 82 -7.04 0.67 -10.02
C LYS A 82 -6.98 -0.71 -9.36
N CYS A 83 -8.12 -1.22 -8.89
CA CYS A 83 -8.21 -2.48 -8.17
C CYS A 83 -8.61 -3.66 -9.08
N GLN A 84 -9.11 -3.39 -10.31
CA GLN A 84 -9.65 -4.40 -11.23
C GLN A 84 -8.60 -5.42 -11.72
N ALA A 85 -7.31 -5.06 -11.69
CA ALA A 85 -6.22 -5.98 -12.01
C ALA A 85 -6.17 -7.16 -11.03
N CYS A 86 -6.50 -6.93 -9.75
CA CYS A 86 -6.38 -7.91 -8.68
C CYS A 86 -7.72 -8.40 -8.15
N HIS A 87 -8.80 -7.64 -8.32
CA HIS A 87 -10.09 -7.90 -7.70
C HIS A 87 -11.23 -7.91 -8.72
N THR A 88 -12.29 -8.62 -8.36
CA THR A 88 -13.60 -8.59 -9.04
C THR A 88 -14.63 -7.94 -8.12
N PHE A 89 -15.70 -7.39 -8.70
CA PHE A 89 -16.72 -6.62 -7.97
C PHE A 89 -18.13 -7.19 -8.08
N GLU A 90 -18.36 -8.09 -9.04
CA GLU A 90 -19.66 -8.69 -9.31
C GLU A 90 -20.04 -9.71 -8.22
N LYS A 91 -21.34 -9.86 -7.96
CA LYS A 91 -21.87 -10.89 -7.06
C LYS A 91 -21.47 -12.28 -7.55
N GLY A 92 -20.82 -13.06 -6.70
CA GLY A 92 -20.35 -14.41 -7.05
C GLY A 92 -19.19 -14.42 -8.06
N GLY A 93 -18.55 -13.27 -8.32
CA GLY A 93 -17.37 -13.19 -9.18
C GLY A 93 -16.18 -13.98 -8.63
N PRO A 94 -15.26 -14.44 -9.50
CA PRO A 94 -14.13 -15.25 -9.08
C PRO A 94 -13.10 -14.43 -8.29
N ASN A 95 -12.39 -15.10 -7.38
CA ASN A 95 -11.16 -14.59 -6.82
C ASN A 95 -10.06 -14.53 -7.89
N ARG A 96 -9.16 -13.55 -7.78
CA ARG A 96 -7.97 -13.41 -8.64
C ARG A 96 -6.72 -13.36 -7.76
N VAL A 97 -5.84 -12.39 -8.01
CA VAL A 97 -4.70 -12.10 -7.14
C VAL A 97 -5.18 -11.70 -5.74
N GLY A 98 -6.31 -11.00 -5.65
CA GLY A 98 -7.04 -10.71 -4.42
C GLY A 98 -8.45 -11.34 -4.42
N PRO A 99 -9.14 -11.30 -3.29
CA PRO A 99 -10.51 -11.80 -3.18
C PRO A 99 -11.50 -10.96 -4.00
N ASN A 100 -12.66 -11.53 -4.32
CA ASN A 100 -13.80 -10.75 -4.78
C ASN A 100 -14.25 -9.74 -3.70
N LEU A 101 -14.57 -8.51 -4.11
CA LEU A 101 -14.90 -7.38 -3.24
C LEU A 101 -16.40 -7.08 -3.15
N TYR A 102 -17.27 -7.90 -3.75
CA TYR A 102 -18.71 -7.74 -3.60
C TYR A 102 -19.11 -7.92 -2.12
N GLY A 103 -19.87 -6.97 -1.57
CA GLY A 103 -20.30 -6.98 -0.17
C GLY A 103 -19.14 -6.91 0.82
N VAL A 104 -18.03 -6.25 0.48
CA VAL A 104 -16.85 -6.18 1.39
C VAL A 104 -17.09 -5.25 2.58
N VAL A 105 -17.94 -4.23 2.43
CA VAL A 105 -18.21 -3.25 3.50
C VAL A 105 -19.01 -3.92 4.61
N GLY A 106 -18.50 -3.86 5.84
CA GLY A 106 -19.08 -4.50 7.02
C GLY A 106 -18.68 -5.96 7.23
N GLU A 107 -17.95 -6.57 6.29
CA GLU A 107 -17.58 -7.99 6.36
C GLU A 107 -16.33 -8.24 7.20
N LYS A 108 -16.20 -9.44 7.77
CA LYS A 108 -15.01 -9.86 8.53
C LYS A 108 -13.72 -9.73 7.71
N LYS A 109 -12.70 -9.13 8.32
CA LYS A 109 -11.38 -8.97 7.69
C LYS A 109 -10.65 -10.32 7.65
N GLY A 110 -10.10 -10.67 6.49
CA GLY A 110 -9.20 -11.83 6.36
C GLY A 110 -9.86 -13.20 6.44
N GLU A 111 -11.19 -13.27 6.35
CA GLU A 111 -11.96 -14.50 6.47
C GLU A 111 -12.86 -14.75 5.25
N GLY A 112 -13.24 -16.01 5.06
CA GLY A 112 -14.25 -16.41 4.07
C GLY A 112 -13.83 -16.26 2.61
N ARG A 113 -14.84 -16.09 1.75
CA ARG A 113 -14.72 -15.83 0.30
C ARG A 113 -13.97 -16.90 -0.50
N GLY A 114 -13.64 -18.05 0.10
CA GLY A 114 -12.81 -19.07 -0.54
C GLY A 114 -11.42 -18.57 -0.94
N PHE A 115 -10.90 -17.52 -0.28
CA PHE A 115 -9.62 -16.89 -0.60
C PHE A 115 -8.57 -17.16 0.48
N ASN A 116 -7.32 -17.41 0.08
CA ASN A 116 -6.23 -17.62 1.03
C ASN A 116 -5.57 -16.29 1.40
N PHE A 117 -6.06 -15.65 2.46
CA PHE A 117 -5.48 -14.41 2.97
C PHE A 117 -4.09 -14.61 3.59
N SER A 118 -3.26 -13.56 3.55
CA SER A 118 -2.00 -13.49 4.30
C SER A 118 -2.23 -13.66 5.80
N ALA A 119 -1.24 -14.22 6.52
CA ALA A 119 -1.31 -14.36 7.98
C ALA A 119 -1.61 -13.03 8.69
N ALA A 120 -1.01 -11.92 8.24
CA ALA A 120 -1.25 -10.60 8.79
C ALA A 120 -2.73 -10.15 8.67
N MET A 121 -3.33 -10.36 7.49
CA MET A 121 -4.73 -10.03 7.25
C MET A 121 -5.68 -10.88 8.12
N LYS A 122 -5.39 -12.19 8.25
CA LYS A 122 -6.15 -13.09 9.14
C LYS A 122 -6.05 -12.67 10.61
N GLY A 123 -4.88 -12.21 11.03
CA GLY A 123 -4.62 -11.79 12.41
C GLY A 123 -5.17 -10.41 12.80
N LYS A 124 -5.58 -9.56 11.83
CA LYS A 124 -6.06 -8.21 12.11
C LYS A 124 -7.40 -8.20 12.88
N GLY A 125 -8.27 -9.16 12.58
CA GLY A 125 -9.61 -9.27 13.17
C GLY A 125 -10.56 -8.10 12.87
N GLY A 126 -11.79 -8.23 13.36
CA GLY A 126 -12.85 -7.23 13.20
C GLY A 126 -13.47 -7.19 11.80
N ASP A 127 -14.27 -6.15 11.55
CA ASP A 127 -15.06 -5.99 10.32
C ASP A 127 -14.52 -4.83 9.48
N TRP A 128 -14.76 -4.84 8.17
CA TRP A 128 -14.42 -3.74 7.26
C TRP A 128 -15.39 -2.57 7.42
N SER A 129 -15.22 -1.80 8.50
CA SER A 129 -15.91 -0.52 8.68
C SER A 129 -15.47 0.51 7.63
N PHE A 130 -16.25 1.58 7.47
CA PHE A 130 -15.91 2.71 6.58
C PHE A 130 -14.53 3.32 6.94
N ASP A 131 -14.26 3.48 8.24
CA ASP A 131 -12.99 4.01 8.74
C ASP A 131 -11.82 3.04 8.52
N ASP A 132 -12.01 1.74 8.76
CA ASP A 132 -10.98 0.75 8.50
C ASP A 132 -10.63 0.65 7.00
N LEU A 133 -11.64 0.70 6.13
CA LEU A 133 -11.43 0.75 4.68
C LEU A 133 -10.70 2.03 4.28
N ASN A 134 -11.07 3.18 4.85
CA ASN A 134 -10.37 4.45 4.61
C ASN A 134 -8.89 4.35 5.00
N LYS A 135 -8.58 3.89 6.21
CA LYS A 135 -7.21 3.70 6.70
C LYS A 135 -6.41 2.70 5.86
N PHE A 136 -7.03 1.57 5.52
CA PHE A 136 -6.38 0.55 4.69
C PHE A 136 -6.12 1.05 3.27
N LEU A 137 -7.06 1.76 2.65
CA LEU A 137 -6.88 2.33 1.32
C LEU A 137 -5.87 3.49 1.32
N THR A 138 -5.68 4.22 2.42
CA THR A 138 -4.61 5.22 2.53
C THR A 138 -3.23 4.58 2.44
N ASN A 139 -2.98 3.53 3.23
CA ASN A 139 -1.71 2.81 3.24
C ASN A 139 -1.92 1.36 3.70
N PRO A 140 -2.06 0.40 2.76
CA PRO A 140 -2.34 -1.00 3.10
C PRO A 140 -1.29 -1.63 4.01
N LYS A 141 -0.01 -1.39 3.71
CA LYS A 141 1.12 -1.94 4.49
C LYS A 141 1.27 -1.26 5.85
N GLY A 142 0.89 0.00 5.96
CA GLY A 142 0.85 0.72 7.23
C GLY A 142 -0.28 0.24 8.14
N PHE A 143 -1.47 0.01 7.58
CA PHE A 143 -2.64 -0.43 8.36
C PHE A 143 -2.58 -1.91 8.75
N ILE A 144 -2.06 -2.77 7.87
CA ILE A 144 -1.85 -4.21 8.10
C ILE A 144 -0.42 -4.57 7.66
N PRO A 145 0.57 -4.43 8.57
CA PRO A 145 1.95 -4.84 8.30
C PRO A 145 2.03 -6.32 7.95
N GLY A 146 2.65 -6.63 6.81
CA GLY A 146 2.73 -8.01 6.29
C GLY A 146 1.52 -8.45 5.46
N THR A 147 0.60 -7.55 5.12
CA THR A 147 -0.43 -7.82 4.10
C THR A 147 0.22 -8.21 2.76
N ALA A 148 -0.36 -9.21 2.09
CA ALA A 148 0.07 -9.60 0.73
C ALA A 148 -0.33 -8.58 -0.35
N MET A 149 -1.16 -7.59 -0.01
CA MET A 149 -1.59 -6.55 -0.94
C MET A 149 -0.47 -5.55 -1.22
N GLY A 150 0.21 -5.69 -2.36
CA GLY A 150 1.30 -4.82 -2.82
C GLY A 150 0.84 -3.48 -3.41
N PHE A 151 -0.19 -2.86 -2.86
CA PHE A 151 -0.74 -1.58 -3.34
C PHE A 151 -0.19 -0.40 -2.53
N ALA A 152 0.13 0.71 -3.20
CA ALA A 152 0.71 1.89 -2.56
C ALA A 152 -0.29 2.69 -1.70
N GLY A 153 -1.58 2.60 -2.03
CA GLY A 153 -2.64 3.38 -1.40
C GLY A 153 -3.21 4.47 -2.32
N VAL A 154 -4.28 5.11 -1.86
CA VAL A 154 -4.97 6.22 -2.51
C VAL A 154 -4.82 7.45 -1.59
N PRO A 155 -3.94 8.41 -1.92
CA PRO A 155 -3.62 9.51 -1.01
C PRO A 155 -4.77 10.52 -0.85
N LYS A 156 -5.62 10.66 -1.87
CA LYS A 156 -6.69 11.65 -1.88
C LYS A 156 -7.93 11.16 -1.12
N ASP A 157 -8.29 11.88 -0.05
CA ASP A 157 -9.39 11.52 0.84
C ASP A 157 -10.75 11.39 0.12
N SER A 158 -11.10 12.37 -0.72
CA SER A 158 -12.36 12.34 -1.47
C SER A 158 -12.43 11.15 -2.42
N GLU A 159 -11.29 10.75 -3.01
CA GLU A 159 -11.23 9.61 -3.91
C GLU A 159 -11.41 8.29 -3.15
N ARG A 160 -10.85 8.19 -1.93
CA ARG A 160 -11.13 7.03 -1.05
C ARG A 160 -12.60 6.97 -0.67
N ALA A 161 -13.21 8.10 -0.30
CA ALA A 161 -14.63 8.15 0.01
C ALA A 161 -15.50 7.71 -1.18
N ASP A 162 -15.18 8.17 -2.40
CA ASP A 162 -15.84 7.75 -3.64
C ASP A 162 -15.70 6.22 -3.84
N ILE A 163 -14.49 5.66 -3.71
CA ILE A 163 -14.24 4.21 -3.83
C ILE A 163 -15.06 3.44 -2.79
N ILE A 164 -15.07 3.88 -1.54
CA ILE A 164 -15.79 3.20 -0.46
C ILE A 164 -17.31 3.27 -0.69
N ALA A 165 -17.84 4.39 -1.16
CA ALA A 165 -19.24 4.51 -1.54
C ALA A 165 -19.61 3.52 -2.67
N TYR A 166 -18.74 3.39 -3.68
CA TYR A 166 -18.91 2.39 -4.74
C TYR A 166 -18.87 0.95 -4.20
N LEU A 167 -17.90 0.62 -3.35
CA LEU A 167 -17.82 -0.70 -2.71
C LEU A 167 -19.07 -1.02 -1.88
N ASN A 168 -19.60 -0.03 -1.15
CA ASN A 168 -20.82 -0.20 -0.36
C ASN A 168 -22.04 -0.45 -1.25
N SER A 169 -22.11 0.22 -2.42
CA SER A 169 -23.19 0.02 -3.39
C SER A 169 -23.17 -1.38 -4.05
N ASN A 170 -22.00 -2.03 -4.09
CA ASN A 170 -21.84 -3.39 -4.61
C ASN A 170 -22.16 -4.43 -3.53
N SER A 171 -23.37 -4.42 -2.99
CA SER A 171 -23.83 -5.34 -1.95
C SER A 171 -25.33 -5.57 -2.05
N GLU A 172 -25.81 -6.74 -1.63
CA GLU A 172 -27.25 -6.97 -1.42
C GLU A 172 -27.77 -6.22 -0.19
N HIS A 173 -26.88 -5.95 0.75
CA HIS A 173 -27.14 -5.24 1.99
C HIS A 173 -26.09 -4.14 2.17
N PRO A 174 -26.19 -3.01 1.43
CA PRO A 174 -25.33 -1.87 1.65
C PRO A 174 -25.42 -1.41 3.10
N ALA A 175 -24.28 -1.17 3.74
CA ALA A 175 -24.25 -0.64 5.08
C ALA A 175 -24.84 0.79 5.10
N PRO A 176 -25.63 1.15 6.12
CA PRO A 176 -26.15 2.50 6.24
C PRO A 176 -24.98 3.48 6.33
N LEU A 177 -25.04 4.58 5.59
CA LEU A 177 -24.02 5.62 5.67
C LEU A 177 -23.99 6.14 7.11
N PRO A 178 -22.80 6.27 7.72
CA PRO A 178 -22.68 6.78 9.07
C PRO A 178 -23.19 8.21 9.10
N THR A 179 -24.03 8.54 10.07
CA THR A 179 -24.42 9.93 10.32
C THR A 179 -23.17 10.67 10.75
N ALA A 180 -22.80 11.73 10.03
CA ALA A 180 -21.70 12.60 10.43
C ALA A 180 -21.93 13.04 11.87
N SER A 181 -21.15 12.51 12.81
CA SER A 181 -21.20 12.95 14.19
C SER A 181 -20.70 14.39 14.20
N LYS A 182 -21.51 15.29 14.80
CA LYS A 182 -21.27 16.73 14.84
C LYS A 182 -19.92 17.10 15.43
#